data_AF-A0A2T7T268-F1
#
_entry.id   AF-A0A2T7T268-F1
#
_cell.length_a   1.000
_cell.length_b   1.000
_cell.length_c   1.000
_cell.angle_alpha   90.00
_cell.angle_beta   90.00
_cell.angle_gamma   90.00
#
_symmetry.space_group_name_H-M   'P 1'
#
loop_
_entity.id
_entity.type
_entity.pdbx_description
1 polymer ?
#
loop_
_entity_poly.entity_id
_entity_poly.type
_entity_poly.pdbx_seq_one_letter_code
_entity_poly.pdbx_strand_id
1 'polypeptide(L)'
;MQIHQLSVSHDEIQDRLLVRLNTQAAHEFRFWLTRRMVLRLLPAMEQTLTRLEAAQPGVAASDLSTQQILTDLKRDAFLQSADFATPYDALAQHFPLGPEPLLVTDVQLTLNDHGSLEVVFQQKMGEGVQSCRLNLQAQLVHGLIHLLKETFVKAAWEMNAPNGSISAEPHGSLPMNSTVYKH
;
A
#
# COMPACT_ATOMS: atom_id res chain seq x y z
N MET A 1 14.97 5.38 11.80
CA MET A 1 14.21 6.51 11.22
C MET A 1 12.84 6.56 11.90
N GLN A 2 12.46 7.67 12.53
CA GLN A 2 11.15 7.80 13.17
C GLN A 2 10.20 8.56 12.25
N ILE A 3 9.24 7.84 11.68
CA ILE A 3 8.16 8.39 10.86
C ILE A 3 7.08 8.91 11.81
N HIS A 4 6.65 10.16 11.64
CA HIS A 4 5.60 10.76 12.48
C HIS A 4 4.35 11.17 11.69
N GLN A 5 4.45 11.27 10.37
CA GLN A 5 3.34 11.68 9.51
C GLN A 5 3.31 10.83 8.25
N LEU A 6 2.09 10.47 7.84
CA LEU A 6 1.80 9.68 6.66
C LEU A 6 0.56 10.26 5.98
N SER A 7 0.60 10.43 4.66
CA SER A 7 -0.56 10.79 3.86
C SER A 7 -0.62 10.00 2.56
N VAL A 8 -1.84 9.82 2.06
CA VAL A 8 -2.11 9.21 0.76
C VAL A 8 -3.12 10.09 0.03
N SER A 9 -2.84 10.45 -1.21
CA SER A 9 -3.74 11.23 -2.07
C SER A 9 -3.85 10.61 -3.46
N HIS A 10 -4.98 10.82 -4.14
CA HIS A 10 -5.20 10.33 -5.50
C HIS A 10 -4.86 11.43 -6.52
N ASP A 11 -4.11 11.08 -7.56
CA ASP A 11 -3.94 11.87 -8.78
C ASP A 11 -4.84 11.28 -9.87
N GLU A 12 -5.95 11.97 -10.15
CA GLU A 12 -6.99 11.50 -11.07
C GLU A 12 -6.54 11.47 -12.53
N ILE A 13 -5.64 12.39 -12.92
CA ILE A 13 -5.18 12.52 -14.30
C ILE A 13 -4.28 11.34 -14.69
N GLN A 14 -3.38 10.93 -13.78
CA GLN A 14 -2.42 9.86 -14.02
C GLN A 14 -2.83 8.52 -13.41
N ASP A 15 -4.02 8.44 -12.79
CA ASP A 15 -4.59 7.24 -12.18
C ASP A 15 -3.61 6.54 -11.21
N ARG A 16 -3.07 7.33 -10.27
CA ARG A 16 -2.05 6.88 -9.31
C ARG A 16 -2.23 7.52 -7.93
N LEU A 17 -1.79 6.81 -6.89
CA LEU A 17 -1.77 7.33 -5.52
C LEU A 17 -0.38 7.89 -5.19
N LEU A 18 -0.34 9.06 -4.57
CA LEU A 18 0.85 9.61 -3.93
C LEU A 18 0.86 9.22 -2.47
N VAL A 19 1.86 8.46 -2.05
CA VAL A 19 2.15 8.21 -0.63
C VAL A 19 3.26 9.16 -0.18
N ARG A 20 3.04 9.90 0.90
CA ARG A 20 4.04 10.81 1.48
C ARG A 20 4.30 10.43 2.93
N LEU A 21 5.57 10.30 3.30
CA LEU A 21 6.01 9.99 4.66
C LEU A 21 6.97 11.06 5.15
N ASN A 22 6.67 11.64 6.31
CA ASN A 22 7.53 12.61 6.97
C ASN A 22 8.16 12.00 8.22
N THR A 23 9.45 12.27 8.37
CA THR A 23 10.23 11.88 9.54
C THR A 23 10.39 13.05 10.49
N GLN A 24 10.62 12.76 11.77
CA GLN A 24 10.81 13.82 12.79
C GLN A 24 11.99 14.74 12.48
N ALA A 25 12.91 14.28 11.62
CA ALA A 25 14.03 15.06 11.10
C ALA A 25 13.66 15.89 9.85
N ALA A 26 12.37 16.11 9.57
CA ALA A 26 11.85 16.86 8.43
C ALA A 26 12.32 16.34 7.05
N HIS A 27 12.62 15.04 6.95
CA HIS A 27 12.82 14.37 5.66
C HIS A 27 11.49 13.84 5.13
N GLU A 28 11.19 14.16 3.88
CA GLU A 28 10.01 13.69 3.17
C GLU A 28 10.36 12.63 2.12
N PHE A 29 9.68 11.50 2.21
CA PHE A 29 9.73 10.43 1.23
C PHE A 29 8.41 10.39 0.47
N ARG A 30 8.48 10.38 -0.87
CA ARG A 30 7.31 10.41 -1.74
C ARG A 30 7.36 9.25 -2.72
N PHE A 31 6.22 8.56 -2.86
CA PHE A 31 6.10 7.38 -3.69
C PHE A 31 4.83 7.45 -4.55
N TRP A 32 4.97 7.24 -5.85
CA TRP A 32 3.83 7.00 -6.73
C TRP A 32 3.51 5.51 -6.77
N LEU A 33 2.25 5.18 -6.47
CA LEU A 33 1.70 3.84 -6.61
C LEU A 33 0.65 3.84 -7.72
N THR A 34 0.88 3.09 -8.79
CA THR A 34 -0.16 2.88 -9.82
C THR A 34 -1.31 2.03 -9.27
N ARG A 35 -2.50 2.11 -9.87
CA ARG A 35 -3.63 1.23 -9.53
C ARG A 35 -3.24 -0.25 -9.43
N ARG A 36 -2.51 -0.77 -10.43
CA ARG A 36 -2.01 -2.17 -10.45
C ARG A 36 -1.05 -2.46 -9.29
N MET A 37 -0.22 -1.49 -8.90
CA MET A 37 0.68 -1.68 -7.76
C MET A 37 -0.12 -1.78 -6.46
N VAL A 38 -1.09 -0.89 -6.23
CA VAL A 38 -1.93 -0.90 -5.02
C VAL A 38 -2.73 -2.20 -4.90
N LEU A 39 -3.35 -2.65 -6.00
CA LEU A 39 -4.11 -3.92 -6.04
C LEU A 39 -3.28 -5.15 -5.61
N ARG A 40 -1.98 -5.15 -5.89
CA ARG A 40 -1.09 -6.26 -5.51
C ARG A 40 -0.49 -6.07 -4.12
N LEU A 41 -0.12 -4.84 -3.78
CA LEU A 41 0.56 -4.52 -2.53
C LEU A 41 -0.37 -4.66 -1.33
N LEU A 42 -1.61 -4.18 -1.43
CA LEU A 42 -2.54 -4.13 -0.32
C LEU A 42 -2.79 -5.51 0.34
N PRO A 43 -3.16 -6.58 -0.40
CA PRO A 43 -3.36 -7.90 0.21
C PRO A 43 -2.06 -8.48 0.79
N ALA A 44 -0.91 -8.20 0.17
CA ALA A 44 0.39 -8.66 0.68
C ALA A 44 0.77 -7.99 2.01
N MET A 45 0.46 -6.69 2.14
CA MET A 45 0.64 -5.94 3.38
C MET A 45 -0.27 -6.46 4.49
N GLU A 46 -1.54 -6.74 4.21
CA GLU A 46 -2.48 -7.29 5.20
C GLU A 46 -2.02 -8.65 5.73
N GLN A 47 -1.65 -9.57 4.83
CA GLN A 47 -1.15 -10.89 5.22
C GLN A 47 0.11 -10.80 6.08
N THR A 48 1.00 -9.86 5.73
CA THR A 48 2.25 -9.67 6.47
C THR A 48 1.98 -9.02 7.83
N LEU A 49 1.00 -8.12 7.93
CA LEU A 49 0.60 -7.51 9.20
C LEU A 49 0.01 -8.54 10.17
N THR A 50 -0.85 -9.45 9.72
CA THR A 50 -1.35 -10.55 10.56
C THR A 50 -0.21 -11.38 11.14
N ARG A 51 0.80 -11.72 10.31
CA ARG A 51 1.99 -12.45 10.77
C ARG A 51 2.85 -11.62 11.73
N LEU A 52 3.02 -10.33 11.46
CA LEU A 52 3.76 -9.40 12.30
C LEU A 52 3.18 -9.35 13.71
N GLU A 53 1.86 -9.33 13.83
CA GLU A 53 1.18 -9.27 15.12
C GLU A 53 1.15 -10.62 15.84
N ALA A 54 1.05 -11.72 15.10
CA ALA A 54 1.16 -13.06 15.66
C ALA A 54 2.57 -13.34 16.22
N ALA A 55 3.61 -12.72 15.66
CA ALA A 55 4.99 -12.83 16.12
C ALA A 55 5.30 -11.99 17.37
N GLN A 56 4.37 -11.14 17.85
CA GLN A 56 4.62 -10.30 19.03
C GLN A 56 4.61 -11.14 20.32
N PRO A 57 5.59 -10.92 21.23
CA PRO A 57 5.65 -11.65 22.49
C PRO A 57 4.39 -11.39 23.32
N GLY A 58 3.78 -12.47 23.84
CA GLY A 58 2.56 -12.41 24.65
C GLY A 58 1.24 -12.58 23.87
N VAL A 59 1.30 -12.73 22.55
CA VAL A 59 0.12 -13.08 21.73
C VAL A 59 -0.01 -14.60 21.65
N ALA A 60 -0.97 -15.16 22.40
CA ALA A 60 -1.23 -16.61 22.47
C ALA A 60 -2.32 -17.08 21.49
N ALA A 61 -2.33 -16.56 20.26
CA ALA A 61 -3.29 -16.97 19.23
C ALA A 61 -2.67 -18.04 18.33
N SER A 62 -2.99 -19.30 18.61
CA SER A 62 -2.45 -20.44 17.85
C SER A 62 -3.15 -20.68 16.51
N ASP A 63 -4.40 -20.22 16.34
CA ASP A 63 -5.20 -20.43 15.13
C ASP A 63 -5.38 -19.14 14.31
N LEU A 64 -5.56 -19.31 13.00
CA LEU A 64 -5.65 -18.20 12.04
C LEU A 64 -6.87 -17.30 12.28
N SER A 65 -8.01 -17.85 12.68
CA SER A 65 -9.21 -17.07 12.97
C SER A 65 -9.01 -16.11 14.14
N THR A 66 -8.41 -16.58 15.23
CA THR A 66 -8.10 -15.74 16.40
C THR A 66 -7.08 -14.66 16.05
N GLN A 67 -6.07 -14.98 15.22
CA GLN A 67 -5.10 -13.98 14.75
C GLN A 67 -5.76 -12.87 13.93
N GLN A 68 -6.70 -13.20 13.05
CA GLN A 68 -7.46 -12.23 12.28
C GLN A 68 -8.30 -11.31 13.19
N ILE A 69 -9.05 -11.89 14.12
CA ILE A 69 -9.87 -11.11 15.07
C ILE A 69 -9.00 -10.17 15.90
N LEU A 70 -7.84 -10.63 16.39
CA LEU A 70 -6.89 -9.78 17.11
C LEU A 70 -6.32 -8.66 16.24
N THR A 71 -6.05 -8.97 14.96
CA THR A 71 -5.56 -7.97 13.99
C THR A 71 -6.60 -6.89 13.75
N ASP A 72 -7.85 -7.28 13.57
CA ASP A 72 -8.97 -6.35 13.39
C ASP A 72 -9.20 -5.50 14.64
N LEU A 73 -9.14 -6.09 15.83
CA LEU A 73 -9.28 -5.35 17.09
C LEU A 73 -8.14 -4.35 17.31
N LYS A 74 -6.89 -4.73 17.01
CA LYS A 74 -5.73 -3.82 17.07
C LYS A 74 -5.85 -2.70 16.04
N ARG A 75 -6.34 -3.01 14.84
CA ARG A 75 -6.65 -2.03 13.81
C ARG A 75 -7.68 -1.02 14.31
N ASP A 76 -8.80 -1.49 14.86
CA ASP A 76 -9.87 -0.62 15.34
C ASP A 76 -9.40 0.28 16.49
N ALA A 77 -8.64 -0.27 17.44
CA ALA A 77 -8.04 0.51 18.52
C ALA A 77 -7.06 1.58 18.00
N PHE A 78 -6.27 1.26 16.97
CA PHE A 78 -5.41 2.23 16.31
C PHE A 78 -6.23 3.32 15.62
N LEU A 79 -7.25 2.96 14.84
CA LEU A 79 -8.08 3.95 14.12
C LEU A 79 -8.83 4.90 15.06
N GLN A 80 -9.20 4.44 16.25
CA GLN A 80 -9.82 5.29 17.28
C GLN A 80 -8.84 6.29 17.93
N SER A 81 -7.56 5.93 18.02
CA SER A 81 -6.53 6.74 18.71
C SER A 81 -5.67 7.57 17.76
N ALA A 82 -5.63 7.21 16.48
CA ALA A 82 -4.86 7.89 15.46
C ALA A 82 -5.48 9.24 15.10
N ASP A 83 -4.63 10.26 15.02
CA ASP A 83 -5.02 11.60 14.57
C ASP A 83 -4.89 11.71 13.05
N PHE A 84 -6.01 11.55 12.35
CA PHE A 84 -6.13 11.79 10.91
C PHE A 84 -6.61 13.22 10.59
N ALA A 85 -6.93 14.03 11.60
CA ALA A 85 -7.46 15.37 11.43
C ALA A 85 -6.34 16.41 11.29
N THR A 86 -5.18 16.17 11.90
CA THR A 86 -4.01 17.03 11.74
C THR A 86 -3.56 17.06 10.26
N PRO A 87 -3.53 18.24 9.61
CA PRO A 87 -3.06 18.35 8.24
C PRO A 87 -1.61 17.89 8.10
N TYR A 88 -1.29 17.27 6.96
CA TYR A 88 0.08 16.88 6.65
C TYR A 88 0.97 18.11 6.56
N ASP A 89 2.09 18.12 7.30
CA ASP A 89 3.01 19.24 7.29
C ASP A 89 3.80 19.25 5.97
N ALA A 90 3.57 20.28 5.15
CA ALA A 90 4.25 20.45 3.87
C ALA A 90 5.63 21.14 4.01
N LEU A 91 6.07 21.51 5.22
CA LEU A 91 7.35 22.17 5.51
C LEU A 91 8.54 21.21 5.58
N ALA A 92 8.51 20.12 4.81
CA ALA A 92 9.66 19.25 4.70
C ALA A 92 10.89 20.01 4.18
N GLN A 93 12.02 19.87 4.87
CA GLN A 93 13.23 20.60 4.55
C GLN A 93 14.11 19.84 3.56
N HIS A 94 13.94 18.52 3.48
CA HIS A 94 14.80 17.64 2.69
C HIS A 94 14.03 16.52 2.00
N PHE A 95 14.42 16.20 0.77
CA PHE A 95 13.86 15.11 -0.03
C PHE A 95 14.95 14.07 -0.34
N PRO A 96 15.14 13.04 0.49
CA PRO A 96 16.24 12.07 0.32
C PRO A 96 16.22 11.30 -1.00
N LEU A 97 15.05 11.14 -1.61
CA LEU A 97 14.88 10.47 -2.90
C LEU A 97 14.93 11.44 -4.09
N GLY A 98 15.19 12.72 -3.84
CA GLY A 98 15.15 13.78 -4.85
C GLY A 98 13.80 14.50 -4.95
N PRO A 99 13.71 15.47 -5.87
CA PRO A 99 12.55 16.34 -6.03
C PRO A 99 11.34 15.62 -6.65
N GLU A 100 11.55 14.51 -7.35
CA GLU A 100 10.49 13.69 -7.95
C GLU A 100 10.14 12.52 -7.04
N PRO A 101 8.84 12.20 -6.85
CA PRO A 101 8.44 10.99 -6.14
C PRO A 101 8.90 9.72 -6.86
N LEU A 102 9.30 8.71 -6.09
CA LEU A 102 9.72 7.42 -6.62
C LEU A 102 8.50 6.65 -7.16
N LEU A 103 8.48 6.36 -8.46
CA LEU A 103 7.48 5.49 -9.10
C LEU A 103 7.76 4.03 -8.74
N VAL A 104 6.92 3.47 -7.87
CA VAL A 104 7.10 2.12 -7.37
C VAL A 104 6.73 1.11 -8.44
N THR A 105 7.74 0.35 -8.86
CA THR A 105 7.62 -0.75 -9.82
C THR A 105 7.65 -2.12 -9.17
N ASP A 106 8.26 -2.21 -7.97
CA ASP A 106 8.43 -3.44 -7.20
C ASP A 106 8.44 -3.10 -5.70
N VAL A 107 7.95 -4.02 -4.87
CA VAL A 107 7.94 -3.89 -3.40
C VAL A 107 8.34 -5.21 -2.78
N GLN A 108 9.30 -5.17 -1.87
CA GLN A 108 9.68 -6.31 -1.05
C GLN A 108 9.23 -6.07 0.39
N LEU A 109 8.56 -7.06 0.98
CA LEU A 109 8.08 -7.05 2.35
C LEU A 109 8.83 -8.14 3.13
N THR A 110 9.49 -7.78 4.22
CA THR A 110 10.25 -8.71 5.05
C THR A 110 9.97 -8.45 6.52
N LEU A 111 9.50 -9.47 7.24
CA LEU A 111 9.38 -9.41 8.69
C LEU A 111 10.77 -9.49 9.30
N ASN A 112 11.09 -8.57 10.20
CA ASN A 112 12.32 -8.65 10.97
C ASN A 112 12.07 -9.25 12.36
N ASP A 113 13.14 -9.79 12.94
CA ASP A 113 13.13 -10.45 14.26
C ASP A 113 12.78 -9.49 15.40
N HIS A 114 12.75 -8.18 15.13
CA HIS A 114 12.44 -7.13 16.10
C HIS A 114 10.96 -6.69 16.08
N GLY A 115 10.08 -7.44 15.41
CA GLY A 115 8.64 -7.13 15.40
C GLY A 115 8.32 -5.87 14.59
N SER A 116 9.06 -5.61 13.53
CA SER A 116 8.73 -4.60 12.52
C SER A 116 8.79 -5.14 11.09
N LEU A 117 8.15 -4.43 10.18
CA LEU A 117 8.09 -4.76 8.77
C LEU A 117 9.11 -3.92 8.01
N GLU A 118 10.11 -4.56 7.42
CA GLU A 118 10.95 -3.94 6.40
C GLU A 118 10.18 -3.88 5.09
N VAL A 119 10.06 -2.68 4.52
CA VAL A 119 9.48 -2.42 3.21
C VAL A 119 10.56 -1.81 2.32
N VAL A 120 10.87 -2.48 1.21
CA VAL A 120 11.78 -1.94 0.19
C VAL A 120 10.97 -1.57 -1.04
N PHE A 121 10.82 -0.26 -1.27
CA PHE A 121 10.22 0.29 -2.50
C PHE A 121 11.29 0.41 -3.58
N GLN A 122 11.01 -0.08 -4.78
CA GLN A 122 11.95 -0.03 -5.90
C GLN A 122 11.34 0.59 -7.16
N GLN A 123 12.14 1.40 -7.83
CA GLN A 123 11.90 1.92 -9.17
C GLN A 123 12.93 1.35 -10.13
N LYS A 124 12.48 0.47 -11.03
CA LYS A 124 13.28 -0.10 -12.12
C LYS A 124 13.27 0.89 -13.29
N MET A 125 14.44 1.34 -13.74
CA MET A 125 14.64 2.29 -14.85
C MET A 125 15.64 1.70 -15.84
N GLY A 126 15.15 1.03 -16.89
CA GLY A 126 16.03 0.30 -17.81
C GLY A 126 16.84 -0.74 -17.05
N GLU A 127 18.17 -0.60 -17.07
CA GLU A 127 19.09 -1.49 -16.34
C GLU A 127 19.34 -1.06 -14.88
N GLY A 128 18.90 0.15 -14.48
CA GLY A 128 19.10 0.68 -13.12
C GLY A 128 17.94 0.36 -12.17
N VAL A 129 18.25 0.26 -10.88
CA VAL A 129 17.24 0.15 -9.81
C VAL A 129 17.53 1.18 -8.73
N GLN A 130 16.61 2.13 -8.55
CA GLN A 130 16.58 2.99 -7.37
C GLN A 130 15.74 2.32 -6.30
N SER A 131 16.21 2.30 -5.05
CA SER A 131 15.49 1.67 -3.94
C SER A 131 15.45 2.55 -2.70
N CYS A 132 14.38 2.41 -1.92
CA CYS A 132 14.22 3.03 -0.61
C CYS A 132 13.75 1.98 0.39
N ARG A 133 14.49 1.81 1.48
CA ARG A 133 14.18 0.90 2.57
C ARG A 133 13.56 1.66 3.74
N LEU A 134 12.40 1.21 4.18
CA LEU A 134 11.71 1.71 5.37
C LEU A 134 11.49 0.56 6.35
N ASN A 135 11.62 0.86 7.65
CA ASN A 135 11.24 -0.06 8.71
C ASN A 135 9.99 0.50 9.40
N LEU A 136 8.87 -0.21 9.25
CA LEU A 136 7.56 0.22 9.72
C LEU A 136 7.12 -0.64 10.90
N GLN A 137 6.73 0.00 12.00
CA GLN A 137 6.07 -0.68 13.12
C GLN A 137 4.62 -1.02 12.77
N ALA A 138 4.03 -2.00 13.45
CA ALA A 138 2.67 -2.48 13.17
C ALA A 138 1.62 -1.35 13.08
N GLN A 139 1.67 -0.36 13.98
CA GLN A 139 0.77 0.79 13.97
C GLN A 139 0.85 1.61 12.67
N LEU A 140 2.07 1.84 12.17
CA LEU A 140 2.27 2.58 10.92
C LEU A 140 1.83 1.78 9.70
N VAL A 141 1.97 0.44 9.74
CA VAL A 141 1.44 -0.45 8.70
C VAL A 141 -0.09 -0.42 8.69
N HIS A 142 -0.75 -0.44 9.85
CA HIS A 142 -2.21 -0.25 9.96
C HIS A 142 -2.65 1.08 9.34
N GLY A 143 -1.99 2.18 9.69
CA GLY A 143 -2.27 3.50 9.12
C GLY A 143 -2.10 3.55 7.61
N LEU A 144 -1.04 2.95 7.07
CA LEU A 144 -0.82 2.89 5.63
C LEU A 144 -1.88 2.05 4.92
N ILE A 145 -2.23 0.87 5.42
CA ILE A 145 -3.30 0.05 4.85
C ILE A 145 -4.63 0.80 4.88
N HIS A 146 -4.95 1.48 5.98
CA HIS A 146 -6.17 2.26 6.11
C HIS A 146 -6.25 3.38 5.07
N LEU A 147 -5.22 4.23 4.99
CA LEU A 147 -5.18 5.35 4.04
C LEU A 147 -5.17 4.88 2.58
N LEU A 148 -4.47 3.78 2.27
CA LEU A 148 -4.52 3.17 0.94
C LEU A 148 -5.94 2.69 0.60
N LYS A 149 -6.62 1.99 1.51
CA LYS A 149 -8.01 1.54 1.29
C LYS A 149 -8.98 2.70 1.11
N GLU A 150 -8.90 3.69 1.97
CA GLU A 150 -9.76 4.86 1.90
C GLU A 150 -9.57 5.60 0.57
N THR A 151 -8.32 5.85 0.18
CA THR A 151 -8.00 6.53 -1.07
C THR A 151 -8.35 5.68 -2.29
N PHE A 152 -8.18 4.36 -2.20
CA PHE A 152 -8.56 3.41 -3.25
C PHE A 152 -10.07 3.45 -3.54
N VAL A 153 -10.91 3.52 -2.49
CA VAL A 153 -12.36 3.70 -2.64
C VAL A 153 -12.68 5.08 -3.22
N LYS A 154 -12.06 6.15 -2.72
CA LYS A 154 -12.22 7.52 -3.26
C LYS A 154 -11.83 7.63 -4.73
N ALA A 155 -10.82 6.86 -5.16
CA ALA A 155 -10.38 6.79 -6.55
C ALA A 155 -11.34 6.01 -7.46
N ALA A 156 -12.42 5.44 -6.93
CA ALA A 156 -13.36 4.58 -7.65
C ALA A 156 -12.66 3.42 -8.39
N TRP A 157 -11.53 2.94 -7.85
CA TRP A 157 -10.85 1.76 -8.37
C TRP A 157 -11.63 0.53 -7.93
N GLU A 158 -12.72 0.20 -8.61
CA GLU A 158 -13.53 -0.97 -8.25
C GLU A 158 -12.65 -2.22 -8.10
N MET A 159 -12.85 -2.92 -6.99
CA MET A 159 -12.40 -4.30 -6.82
C MET A 159 -13.47 -5.16 -7.48
N ASN A 160 -13.52 -5.16 -8.82
CA ASN A 160 -14.44 -6.02 -9.56
C ASN A 160 -14.06 -7.48 -9.26
N ALA A 161 -14.73 -8.07 -8.28
CA ALA A 161 -14.93 -9.50 -8.24
C ALA A 161 -15.62 -9.87 -9.56
N PRO A 162 -15.14 -10.88 -10.29
CA PRO A 162 -15.82 -11.33 -11.50
C PRO A 162 -17.11 -12.05 -11.07
N ASN A 163 -18.16 -11.30 -10.71
CA ASN A 163 -19.52 -11.81 -10.76
C ASN A 163 -19.94 -11.81 -12.24
N GLY A 164 -19.36 -12.75 -12.97
CA GLY A 164 -19.81 -13.15 -14.28
C GLY A 164 -21.10 -13.96 -14.15
N SER A 165 -22.21 -13.34 -13.75
CA SER A 165 -23.51 -13.76 -14.27
C SER A 165 -23.60 -13.20 -15.69
N ILE A 166 -22.86 -13.83 -16.60
CA ILE A 166 -23.11 -13.71 -18.03
C ILE A 166 -24.46 -14.42 -18.23
N SER A 167 -25.55 -13.64 -18.31
CA SER A 167 -26.73 -14.12 -19.01
C SER A 167 -26.29 -14.42 -20.43
N ALA A 168 -26.10 -15.71 -20.70
CA ALA A 168 -25.72 -16.22 -22.00
C ALA A 168 -26.89 -16.02 -22.98
N GLU A 169 -26.79 -15.01 -23.84
CA GLU A 169 -27.43 -15.06 -25.16
C GLU A 169 -26.42 -15.67 -26.16
N PRO A 170 -26.85 -16.64 -26.99
CA PRO A 170 -25.92 -17.41 -27.80
C PRO A 170 -25.67 -16.69 -29.13
N HIS A 171 -24.54 -15.99 -29.24
CA HIS A 171 -24.06 -15.57 -30.55
C HIS A 171 -22.57 -15.88 -30.74
N GLY A 172 -22.33 -16.93 -31.54
CA GLY A 172 -21.31 -16.95 -32.58
C GLY A 172 -19.85 -16.93 -32.13
N SER A 173 -19.26 -18.11 -32.03
CA SER A 173 -17.82 -18.34 -31.99
C SER A 173 -17.08 -17.61 -33.11
N LEU A 174 -16.01 -16.86 -32.81
CA LEU A 174 -14.88 -16.57 -33.72
C LEU A 174 -13.63 -16.19 -32.87
N PRO A 175 -12.41 -16.62 -33.27
CA PRO A 175 -11.23 -16.56 -32.43
C PRO A 175 -10.57 -15.17 -32.39
N MET A 176 -9.95 -14.86 -31.25
CA MET A 176 -9.13 -13.67 -31.00
C MET A 176 -7.89 -13.66 -31.91
N ASN A 177 -7.96 -12.90 -33.01
CA ASN A 177 -6.78 -12.35 -33.66
C ASN A 177 -6.68 -10.87 -33.27
N SER A 178 -5.55 -10.48 -32.68
CA SER A 178 -5.21 -9.10 -32.34
C SER A 178 -5.43 -8.18 -33.54
N THR A 179 -6.45 -7.33 -33.46
CA THR A 179 -6.75 -6.37 -34.52
C THR A 179 -5.71 -5.27 -34.52
N VAL A 180 -4.76 -5.34 -35.45
CA VAL A 180 -3.85 -4.22 -35.76
C VAL A 180 -4.65 -3.22 -36.60
N TYR A 181 -4.84 -2.01 -36.08
CA TYR A 181 -5.40 -0.90 -36.84
C TYR A 181 -4.36 -0.41 -37.86
N LYS A 182 -4.71 -0.44 -39.15
CA LYS A 182 -3.94 0.18 -40.24
C LYS A 182 -4.82 1.24 -40.91
N HIS A 183 -4.24 2.41 -41.17
CA HIS A 183 -4.80 3.42 -42.05
C HIS A 183 -4.84 2.95 -43.51
#